data_AF-F1VX94-F1
#
_entry.id   AF-F1VX94-F1
#
_cell.length_a   1.000
_cell.length_b   1.000
_cell.length_c   1.000
_cell.angle_alpha   90.00
_cell.angle_beta   90.00
_cell.angle_gamma   90.00
#
_symmetry.space_group_name_H-M   'P 1'
#
loop_
_entity.id
_entity.type
_entity.pdbx_description
1 polymer ?
#
loop_
_entity_poly.entity_id
_entity_poly.type
_entity_poly.pdbx_seq_one_letter_code
_entity_poly.pdbx_strand_id
1 'polypeptide(L)' 'MEPVERVRACYLHCCLKYVSNEKMTNQSLKERFRLENTQTKTSSVSQIIATTVAQKLIKLDDPDNASRRYAKYVPFWA' A
#
# COMPACT_ATOMS: atom_id res chain seq x y z
N MET A 1 13.91 -10.98 -1.53
CA MET A 1 13.00 -9.94 -2.03
C MET A 1 13.58 -8.60 -1.61
N GLU A 2 14.25 -7.98 -2.57
CA GLU A 2 14.94 -6.71 -2.44
C GLU A 2 13.94 -5.57 -2.12
N PRO A 3 14.39 -4.48 -1.48
CA PRO A 3 13.52 -3.36 -1.12
C PRO A 3 12.74 -2.78 -2.32
N VAL A 4 13.39 -2.72 -3.49
CA VAL A 4 12.81 -2.21 -4.75
C VAL A 4 11.69 -3.12 -5.27
N GLU A 5 11.84 -4.44 -5.16
CA GLU A 5 10.82 -5.39 -5.60
C GLU A 5 9.53 -5.24 -4.78
N ARG A 6 9.67 -4.96 -3.48
CA ARG A 6 8.52 -4.76 -2.58
C ARG A 6 7.74 -3.49 -2.92
N VAL A 7 8.43 -2.40 -3.25
CA VAL A 7 7.81 -1.14 -3.70
C VAL A 7 7.05 -1.36 -5.00
N ARG A 8 7.66 -2.05 -5.98
CA ARG A 8 7.00 -2.41 -7.24
C ARG A 8 5.77 -3.29 -7.01
N ALA A 9 5.87 -4.29 -6.15
CA ALA A 9 4.75 -5.16 -5.80
C ALA A 9 3.59 -4.38 -5.15
N CYS A 10 3.91 -3.40 -4.27
CA CYS A 10 2.91 -2.51 -3.67
C CYS A 10 2.23 -1.64 -4.72
N TYR A 11 2.99 -1.02 -5.61
CA TYR A 11 2.44 -0.21 -6.70
C TYR A 11 1.52 -1.02 -7.62
N LEU A 12 1.97 -2.20 -8.06
CA LEU A 12 1.17 -3.09 -8.91
C LEU A 12 -0.11 -3.56 -8.20
N HIS A 13 -0.03 -3.86 -6.91
CA HIS A 13 -1.22 -4.22 -6.14
C HIS A 13 -2.22 -3.06 -6.06
N CYS A 14 -1.73 -1.83 -5.87
CA CYS A 14 -2.55 -0.64 -5.84
C CYS A 14 -3.25 -0.40 -7.19
N CYS A 15 -2.51 -0.51 -8.29
CA CYS A 15 -3.07 -0.42 -9.64
C CYS A 15 -4.13 -1.49 -9.87
N LEU A 16 -3.84 -2.75 -9.50
CA LEU A 16 -4.76 -3.86 -9.66
C LEU A 16 -6.06 -3.63 -8.88
N LYS A 17 -5.96 -3.20 -7.62
CA LYS A 17 -7.15 -2.89 -6.82
C LYS A 17 -7.96 -1.79 -7.48
N TYR A 18 -7.33 -0.71 -7.91
CA TYR A 18 -8.01 0.42 -8.54
C TYR A 18 -8.76 0.02 -9.82
N VAL A 19 -8.14 -0.76 -10.72
CA VAL A 19 -8.81 -1.24 -11.93
C VAL A 19 -9.91 -2.27 -11.64
N SER A 20 -9.85 -2.97 -10.50
CA SER A 20 -10.93 -3.81 -9.98
C SER A 20 -12.00 -3.01 -9.23
N ASN A 21 -11.99 -1.67 -9.31
CA ASN A 21 -12.91 -0.77 -8.62
C ASN A 21 -12.82 -0.87 -7.08
N GLU A 22 -11.69 -1.35 -6.57
CA GLU A 22 -11.35 -1.43 -5.16
C GLU A 22 -10.21 -0.46 -4.82
N LYS A 23 -10.04 -0.11 -3.54
CA LYS A 23 -8.93 0.76 -3.09
C LYS A 23 -7.96 -0.04 -2.25
N MET A 24 -6.66 0.24 -2.41
CA MET A 24 -5.65 -0.46 -1.62
C MET A 24 -5.70 0.06 -0.17
N THR A 25 -5.71 -0.87 0.78
CA THR A 25 -5.58 -0.59 2.22
C THR A 25 -4.36 -1.29 2.79
N ASN A 26 -3.92 -0.86 3.98
CA ASN A 26 -2.87 -1.55 4.72
C ASN A 26 -3.18 -3.05 4.93
N GLN A 27 -4.46 -3.40 5.08
CA GLN A 27 -4.90 -4.79 5.26
C GLN A 27 -4.72 -5.60 3.98
N SER A 28 -5.22 -5.10 2.84
CA SER A 28 -5.09 -5.79 1.54
C SER A 28 -3.63 -6.07 1.17
N LEU A 29 -2.73 -5.14 1.49
CA LEU A 29 -1.30 -5.31 1.23
C LEU A 29 -0.67 -6.35 2.18
N LYS A 30 -1.07 -6.38 3.46
CA LYS A 30 -0.63 -7.42 4.43
C LYS A 30 -1.05 -8.81 3.99
N GLU A 31 -2.29 -8.95 3.53
CA GLU A 31 -2.84 -10.20 3.00
C GLU A 31 -2.05 -10.66 1.75
N ARG A 32 -1.77 -9.73 0.83
CA ARG A 32 -0.97 -10.05 -0.38
C ARG A 32 0.44 -10.55 -0.05
N PHE A 33 1.08 -10.00 0.96
CA PHE A 33 2.40 -10.45 1.40
C PHE A 33 2.36 -11.67 2.35
N ARG A 34 1.17 -12.19 2.69
CA ARG A 34 0.97 -13.31 3.64
C ARG A 34 1.72 -13.09 4.96
N LEU A 35 1.65 -11.87 5.49
CA LEU A 35 2.40 -11.45 6.70
C LEU A 35 1.67 -11.75 8.01
N GLU A 36 0.60 -12.54 7.93
CA GLU A 36 -0.30 -12.96 9.01
C GLU A 36 0.39 -13.60 10.23
N ASN A 37 1.59 -14.19 10.09
CA ASN A 37 2.25 -14.94 11.17
C ASN A 37 3.56 -14.34 11.70
N THR A 38 3.92 -13.10 11.35
CA THR A 38 5.18 -12.50 11.86
C THR A 38 5.00 -11.03 12.14
N GLN A 39 4.75 -10.70 13.41
CA GLN A 39 4.56 -9.32 13.89
C GLN A 39 5.71 -8.39 13.50
N THR A 40 6.94 -8.93 13.40
CA THR A 40 8.16 -8.26 12.91
C THR A 40 8.06 -7.74 11.47
N LYS A 41 7.15 -8.27 10.64
CA LYS A 41 7.00 -7.86 9.23
C LYS A 41 5.84 -6.86 9.02
N THR A 42 5.00 -6.60 10.02
CA THR A 42 3.96 -5.57 9.94
C THR A 42 4.56 -4.17 9.78
N SER A 43 5.66 -3.86 10.47
CA SER A 43 6.38 -2.58 10.28
C SER A 43 6.92 -2.42 8.87
N SER A 44 7.34 -3.52 8.23
CA SER A 44 7.81 -3.50 6.84
C SER A 44 6.74 -3.04 5.85
N VAL A 45 5.46 -3.36 6.08
CA VAL A 45 4.37 -2.96 5.16
C VAL A 45 4.16 -1.46 5.17
N SER A 46 4.06 -0.86 6.37
CA SER A 46 3.92 0.58 6.51
C SER A 46 5.12 1.31 5.91
N GLN A 47 6.34 0.78 6.10
CA GLN A 47 7.54 1.32 5.46
C GLN A 47 7.51 1.21 3.92
N ILE A 48 7.04 0.09 3.37
CA ILE A 48 6.89 -0.08 1.93
C ILE A 48 5.90 0.95 1.38
N ILE A 49 4.74 1.12 2.02
CA ILE A 49 3.74 2.11 1.62
C ILE A 49 4.32 3.50 1.69
N ALA A 50 4.97 3.87 2.81
CA ALA A 50 5.60 5.18 2.97
C ALA A 50 6.66 5.44 1.89
N THR A 51 7.47 4.43 1.55
CA THR A 51 8.46 4.51 0.49
C THR A 51 7.80 4.67 -0.89
N THR A 52 6.70 3.95 -1.14
CA THR A 52 5.96 4.00 -2.41
C THR A 52 5.26 5.35 -2.59
N VAL A 53 4.74 5.93 -1.50
CA VAL A 53 4.21 7.31 -1.46
C VAL A 53 5.33 8.33 -1.67
N ALA A 54 6.48 8.16 -1.02
CA ALA A 54 7.64 9.05 -1.19
C ALA A 54 8.17 9.03 -2.64
N GLN A 55 8.12 7.88 -3.31
CA GLN A 55 8.42 7.74 -4.73
C GLN A 55 7.30 8.25 -5.66
N LYS A 56 6.21 8.80 -5.11
CA LYS A 56 5.05 9.33 -5.85
C LYS A 56 4.39 8.30 -6.77
N LEU A 57 4.48 7.02 -6.43
CA LEU A 57 3.84 5.93 -7.20
C LEU A 57 2.38 5.72 -6.77
N ILE A 58 2.06 6.01 -5.51
CA ILE A 58 0.70 5.94 -4.95
C ILE A 58 0.41 7.22 -4.15
N LYS A 59 -0.87 7.57 -4.03
CA LYS A 59 -1.35 8.70 -3.25
C LYS A 59 -2.49 8.28 -2.32
N LEU A 60 -2.74 9.08 -1.29
CA LEU A 60 -3.94 8.91 -0.49
C LEU A 60 -5.16 9.29 -1.33
N ASP A 61 -6.18 8.45 -1.23
CA ASP A 61 -7.50 8.67 -1.83
C ASP A 61 -8.19 9.90 -1.22
N ASP A 62 -8.10 10.03 0.10
CA ASP A 62 -8.73 11.10 0.85
C ASP A 62 -7.68 11.73 1.79
N PRO A 63 -7.13 12.90 1.43
CA PRO A 63 -6.14 13.60 2.24
C PRO A 63 -6.76 14.37 3.43
N ASP A 64 -8.08 14.57 3.45
CA ASP A 64 -8.81 15.34 4.48
C ASP A 64 -9.22 14.45 5.67
N ASN A 65 -9.31 13.15 5.45
CA ASN A 65 -9.67 12.20 6.49
C ASN A 65 -8.56 12.08 7.55
N ALA A 66 -8.75 12.82 8.65
CA ALA A 66 -7.85 12.85 9.82
C ALA A 66 -7.60 11.45 10.44
N SER A 67 -8.46 10.47 10.17
CA SER A 67 -8.31 9.10 10.65
C SER A 67 -7.49 8.24 9.68
N ARG A 68 -6.16 8.21 9.88
CA ARG A 68 -5.23 7.24 9.22
C ARG A 68 -5.60 5.76 9.42
N ARG A 69 -6.55 5.46 10.31
CA ARG A 69 -7.07 4.11 10.59
C ARG A 69 -7.69 3.44 9.37
N TYR A 70 -8.24 4.21 8.44
CA TYR A 70 -8.82 3.72 7.18
C TYR A 70 -8.15 4.34 5.95
N ALA A 71 -6.85 4.62 6.02
CA ALA A 71 -6.11 5.15 4.89
C ALA A 71 -6.27 4.23 3.66
N LYS A 72 -6.86 4.80 2.61
CA LYS A 72 -7.01 4.19 1.29
C LYS A 72 -6.01 4.84 0.35
N TYR A 73 -5.42 4.01 -0.49
CA TYR A 73 -4.40 4.43 -1.44
C TYR A 73 -4.87 4.10 -2.86
N VAL A 74 -4.59 5.03 -3.75
CA VAL A 74 -4.85 4.93 -5.19
C VAL A 74 -3.55 5.17 -5.95
N PRO A 75 -3.40 4.65 -7.18
CA PRO A 75 -2.21 4.92 -7.97
C PRO A 75 -2.07 6.42 -8.28
N PHE A 76 -0.87 6.88 -8.56
CA PHE A 76 -0.61 8.31 -8.74
C PHE A 76 -1.47 8.98 -9.84
N TRP A 77 -1.85 8.20 -10.86
CA TRP A 77 -2.63 8.62 -12.03
C TRP A 77 -4.15 8.53 -11.85
N ALA A 78 -4.62 7.97 -10.74
CA ALA A 78 -6.04 7.76 -10.44
C ALA A 78 -6.76 9.01 -9.90
#